data_AF-A0A367PJV1-F1
#
_entry.id   AF-A0A367PJV1-F1
#
_cell.length_a   1.000
_cell.length_b   1.000
_cell.length_c   1.000
_cell.angle_alpha   90.00
_cell.angle_beta   90.00
_cell.angle_gamma   90.00
#
_symmetry.space_group_name_H-M   'P 1'
#
loop_
_entity.id
_entity.type
_entity.pdbx_description
1 polymer ?
#
loop_
_entity_poly.entity_id
_entity_poly.type
_entity_poly.pdbx_seq_one_letter_code
_entity_poly.pdbx_strand_id
1 'polypeptide(L)' 'MTEQLRAALTILRRKQVERETGLSRSTIYQRIKDKTFPPAVQLGPRAVGWRRGDIDAFLADPAGYKAQA' A
#
# COMPACT_ATOMS: atom_id res chain seq x y z
N MET A 1 23.32 -5.80 -4.29
CA MET A 1 22.15 -5.79 -5.20
C MET A 1 20.91 -6.52 -4.65
N THR A 2 21.01 -7.39 -3.64
CA THR A 2 19.88 -8.18 -3.10
C THR A 2 19.05 -7.48 -2.02
N GLU A 3 19.57 -6.41 -1.40
CA GLU A 3 18.88 -5.68 -0.33
C GLU A 3 17.70 -4.84 -0.83
N GLN A 4 17.83 -4.17 -1.98
CA GLN A 4 16.75 -3.34 -2.56
C GLN A 4 15.53 -4.18 -2.99
N LEU A 5 15.73 -5.42 -3.45
CA LEU A 5 14.62 -6.30 -3.84
C LEU A 5 13.80 -6.77 -2.63
N ARG A 6 14.45 -7.06 -1.50
CA ARG A 6 13.74 -7.46 -0.26
C ARG A 6 12.92 -6.29 0.30
N ALA A 7 13.41 -5.07 0.18
CA ALA A 7 12.69 -3.87 0.63
C ALA A 7 11.36 -3.70 -0.13
N ALA A 8 11.35 -3.88 -1.46
CA ALA A 8 10.13 -3.78 -2.27
C ALA A 8 9.10 -4.88 -1.95
N LEU A 9 9.57 -6.10 -1.63
CA LEU A 9 8.72 -7.25 -1.26
C LEU A 9 8.25 -7.21 0.21
N THR A 10 8.75 -6.27 1.01
CA THR A 10 8.36 -6.14 2.41
C THR A 10 6.89 -5.78 2.52
N ILE A 11 6.14 -6.51 3.34
CA ILE A 11 4.71 -6.24 3.54
C ILE A 11 4.51 -5.28 4.72
N LEU A 12 3.94 -4.12 4.42
CA LEU A 12 3.53 -3.12 5.38
C LEU A 12 2.14 -3.43 5.93
N ARG A 13 2.00 -3.39 7.26
CA ARG A 13 0.69 -3.49 7.92
C ARG A 13 -0.06 -2.17 7.83
N ARG A 14 -1.37 -2.20 8.05
CA ARG A 14 -2.23 -1.00 8.05
C ARG A 14 -1.65 0.17 8.85
N LYS A 15 -1.21 -0.07 10.09
CA LYS A 15 -0.61 0.97 10.94
C LYS A 15 0.67 1.58 10.36
N GLN A 16 1.45 0.82 9.59
CA GLN A 16 2.64 1.33 8.91
C GLN A 16 2.24 2.13 7.69
N VAL A 17 1.28 1.64 6.89
CA VAL A 17 0.74 2.40 5.74
C VAL A 17 0.14 3.73 6.17
N GLU A 18 -0.61 3.77 7.28
CA GLU A 18 -1.15 5.01 7.85
C GLU A 18 -0.03 6.00 8.25
N ARG A 19 1.11 5.50 8.75
CA ARG A 19 2.27 6.33 9.11
C ARG A 19 3.03 6.84 7.89
N GLU A 20 3.22 6.00 6.87
CA GLU A 20 4.00 6.31 5.67
C GLU A 20 3.22 7.24 4.73
N THR A 21 1.91 7.02 4.59
CA THR A 21 1.05 7.81 3.70
C THR A 21 0.43 9.02 4.38
N GLY A 22 0.45 9.08 5.71
CA GLY A 22 -0.28 10.08 6.50
C GLY A 22 -1.81 9.98 6.38
N LEU A 23 -2.33 8.97 5.66
CA LEU A 23 -3.75 8.80 5.43
C LEU A 23 -4.40 8.04 6.59
N SER A 24 -5.61 8.46 6.93
CA SER A 24 -6.44 7.72 7.88
C SER A 24 -6.88 6.38 7.27
N ARG A 25 -7.15 5.39 8.13
CA ARG A 25 -7.77 4.12 7.74
C ARG A 25 -8.94 4.29 6.77
N SER A 26 -9.88 5.17 7.07
CA SER A 26 -11.08 5.35 6.24
C SER A 26 -10.71 5.87 4.86
N THR A 27 -9.79 6.83 4.78
CA THR A 27 -9.28 7.35 3.50
C THR A 27 -8.60 6.27 2.67
N ILE A 28 -7.80 5.40 3.29
CA ILE A 28 -7.17 4.26 2.60
C ILE A 28 -8.24 3.36 1.99
N TYR A 29 -9.24 2.93 2.77
CA TYR A 29 -10.28 2.05 2.26
C TYR A 29 -11.19 2.71 1.21
N GLN A 30 -11.47 4.02 1.33
CA GLN A 30 -12.19 4.77 0.29
C GLN A 30 -11.38 4.81 -1.01
N ARG A 31 -10.10 5.18 -0.95
CA ARG A 31 -9.24 5.21 -2.15
C ARG A 31 -9.04 3.84 -2.78
N ILE A 32 -9.00 2.76 -1.98
CA ILE A 32 -9.01 1.38 -2.50
C ILE A 32 -10.30 1.12 -3.29
N LYS A 33 -11.46 1.52 -2.76
CA LYS A 33 -12.75 1.41 -3.44
C LYS A 33 -12.76 2.22 -4.75
N ASP A 34 -12.16 3.41 -4.73
CA ASP A 34 -12.03 4.31 -5.89
C ASP A 34 -10.90 3.89 -6.85
N LYS A 35 -10.18 2.79 -6.57
CA LYS A 35 -9.03 2.29 -7.34
C LYS A 35 -7.88 3.29 -7.48
N THR A 36 -7.78 4.24 -6.54
CA THR A 36 -6.74 5.28 -6.45
C THR A 36 -5.71 4.97 -5.36
N PHE A 37 -5.69 3.73 -4.84
CA PHE A 37 -4.74 3.27 -3.84
C PHE A 37 -4.41 1.79 -4.06
N PRO A 38 -3.20 1.32 -3.68
CA PRO A 38 -2.84 -0.07 -3.87
C PRO A 38 -3.78 -1.05 -3.15
N PRO A 39 -4.14 -2.19 -3.79
CA PRO A 39 -4.98 -3.19 -3.16
C PRO A 39 -4.28 -3.82 -1.96
N ALA A 40 -5.06 -4.15 -0.92
CA ALA A 40 -4.54 -4.83 0.25
C ALA A 40 -4.33 -6.32 -0.06
N VAL A 41 -3.13 -6.81 0.19
CA VAL A 41 -2.77 -8.24 0.11
C VAL A 41 -3.25 -8.93 1.39
N GLN A 42 -4.08 -9.97 1.23
CA GLN A 42 -4.52 -10.80 2.34
C GLN A 42 -3.38 -11.74 2.78
N LEU A 43 -2.90 -11.56 4.02
CA LEU A 43 -1.86 -12.39 4.63
C LEU A 43 -2.44 -13.50 5.51
N GLY A 44 -3.75 -13.46 5.79
CA GLY A 44 -4.44 -14.45 6.59
C GLY A 44 -5.89 -14.07 6.88
N PRO A 45 -6.58 -14.82 7.76
CA PRO A 45 -8.03 -14.67 7.99
C PRO A 45 -8.45 -13.29 8.50
N ARG A 46 -7.60 -12.63 9.30
CA ARG A 46 -7.84 -11.29 9.87
C ARG A 46 -6.69 -10.32 9.60
N ALA A 47 -5.83 -10.66 8.64
CA ALA A 47 -4.55 -10.01 8.46
C ALA A 47 -4.42 -9.55 7.01
N VAL A 48 -4.29 -8.24 6.82
CA VAL A 48 -3.99 -7.61 5.53
C VAL A 48 -2.68 -6.84 5.60
N GLY A 49 -2.08 -6.59 4.44
CA GLY A 49 -0.92 -5.73 4.30
C GLY A 49 -0.76 -5.24 2.86
N TRP A 50 0.22 -4.37 2.63
CA TRP A 50 0.52 -3.78 1.33
C TRP A 50 2.00 -4.00 1.04
N ARG A 51 2.39 -4.25 -0.21
CA ARG A 51 3.82 -4.32 -0.51
C ARG A 51 4.39 -2.92 -0.41
N ARG A 52 5.57 -2.78 0.19
CA ARG A 52 6.25 -1.49 0.29
C ARG A 52 6.49 -0.90 -1.09
N GLY A 53 6.81 -1.72 -2.10
CA GLY A 53 6.94 -1.24 -3.49
C GLY A 53 5.66 -0.59 -4.04
N ASP A 54 4.48 -1.15 -3.74
CA ASP A 54 3.21 -0.56 -4.19
C ASP A 54 2.92 0.77 -3.48
N ILE A 55 3.24 0.85 -2.18
CA ILE A 55 3.09 2.07 -1.39
C ILE A 55 4.08 3.14 -1.87
N ASP A 56 5.32 2.77 -2.20
CA ASP A 56 6.33 3.67 -2.73
C ASP A 56 5.91 4.23 -4.10
N ALA A 57 5.37 3.38 -4.98
CA ALA A 57 4.80 3.80 -6.26
C ALA A 57 3.61 4.75 -6.08
N PHE A 58 2.75 4.53 -5.08
CA PHE A 58 1.69 5.47 -4.71
C PHE A 58 2.27 6.79 -4.19
N LEU A 59 3.29 6.76 -3.34
CA LEU A 59 3.92 7.96 -2.78
C LEU A 59 4.65 8.79 -3.85
N ALA A 60 5.16 8.14 -4.90
CA ALA A 60 5.77 8.81 -6.04
C ALA A 60 4.77 9.66 -6.85
N ASP A 61 3.51 9.22 -6.97
CA ASP A 61 2.43 9.99 -7.60
C ASP A 61 1.05 9.69 -6.97
N PRO A 62 0.72 10.33 -5.83
CA PRO A 62 -0.53 10.04 -5.10
C PRO A 62 -1.81 10.49 -5.81
N ALA A 63 -1.69 11.35 -6.83
CA ALA A 63 -2.80 11.95 -7.56
C ALA A 63 -3.07 11.19 -8.87
N GLY A 64 -2.02 10.71 -9.54
CA GLY A 64 -2.13 9.91 -10.77
C GLY A 64 -2.07 8.40 -10.55
N TYR A 65 -1.82 7.92 -9.32
CA TYR A 65 -1.81 6.48 -9.04
C TYR A 65 -3.14 5.82 -9.39
N LYS A 66 -3.07 4.80 -10.25
CA LYS A 66 -4.19 3.93 -10.59
C LYS A 66 -3.82 2.50 -10.28
N ALA A 67 -4.61 1.85 -9.43
CA ALA A 67 -4.48 0.41 -9.23
C ALA A 67 -4.84 -0.29 -10.55
N GLN A 68 -3.86 -0.97 -11.16
CA GLN A 68 -4.13 -1.85 -12.29
C GLN A 68 -5.04 -2.99 -11.80
N ALA A 69 -6.14 -3.19 -12.54
CA ALA A 69 -7.20 -4.14 -12.22
C ALA A 69 -6.78 -5.59 -12.49
#